data_AF-A0A7J4KET8-F1
#
_entry.id   AF-A0A7J4KET8-F1
#
_cell.length_a   1.000
_cell.length_b   1.000
_cell.length_c   1.000
_cell.angle_alpha   90.00
_cell.angle_beta   90.00
_cell.angle_gamma   90.00
#
_symmetry.space_group_name_H-M   'P 1'
#
loop_
_entity.id
_entity.type
_entity.pdbx_description
1 polymer ?
#
loop_
_entity_poly.entity_id
_entity_poly.type
_entity_poly.pdbx_seq_one_letter_code
_entity_poly.pdbx_strand_id
1 'polypeptide(L)'
;VNFDDLSKKLERYFIIQKKPVTDSEKDSQKLGKKIMNEIKTENKHVLALYTKGCYYILTLKDEHVMDQVAGDHSKTWRTLDVSILHKLILEEFLGITEKNLEDHVKYTRVDAEAIQQVDEGKYDFSFLINATKIDQLKAIADAGEHMPQKSTYFLPKMLSGLVMYKM
;
A
#
# COMPACT_ATOMS: atom_id res chain seq x y z
N VAL A 1 -1.52 12.69 12.82
CA VAL A 1 -2.82 12.03 13.12
C VAL A 1 -2.69 11.21 14.39
N ASN A 2 -3.74 11.08 15.21
CA ASN A 2 -3.65 10.29 16.45
C ASN A 2 -3.85 8.78 16.18
N PHE A 3 -2.87 7.96 16.55
CA PHE A 3 -2.85 6.52 16.24
C PHE A 3 -3.98 5.74 16.92
N ASP A 4 -4.39 6.10 18.14
CA ASP A 4 -5.45 5.42 18.90
C ASP A 4 -6.84 5.48 18.24
N ASP A 5 -7.12 6.50 17.43
CA ASP A 5 -8.35 6.59 16.64
C ASP A 5 -8.25 5.72 15.38
N LEU A 6 -7.09 5.75 14.71
CA LEU A 6 -6.81 4.94 13.53
C LEU A 6 -6.84 3.43 13.85
N SER A 7 -6.28 3.00 14.99
CA SER A 7 -6.34 1.58 15.42
C SER A 7 -7.78 1.11 15.59
N LYS A 8 -8.63 1.88 16.26
CA LYS A 8 -10.06 1.53 16.49
C LYS A 8 -10.89 1.47 15.21
N LYS A 9 -10.51 2.24 14.18
CA LYS A 9 -11.10 2.16 12.83
C LYS A 9 -10.60 0.92 12.10
N LEU A 10 -9.27 0.73 12.04
CA LEU A 10 -8.62 -0.44 11.44
C LEU A 10 -9.13 -1.76 12.05
N GLU A 11 -9.29 -1.85 13.37
CA GLU A 11 -9.77 -3.03 14.09
C GLU A 11 -11.17 -3.51 13.66
N ARG A 12 -11.98 -2.67 13.01
CA ARG A 12 -13.27 -3.10 12.45
C ARG A 12 -13.06 -4.01 11.23
N TYR A 13 -12.18 -3.62 10.32
CA TYR A 13 -12.01 -4.22 8.99
C TYR A 13 -10.77 -5.13 8.87
N PHE A 14 -9.76 -4.93 9.71
CA PHE A 14 -8.49 -5.64 9.70
C PHE A 14 -8.26 -6.39 11.03
N ILE A 15 -7.57 -7.52 10.94
CA ILE A 15 -6.90 -8.16 12.08
C ILE A 15 -5.54 -7.49 12.23
N ILE A 16 -5.30 -6.84 13.37
CA ILE A 16 -4.06 -6.12 13.66
C ILE A 16 -3.14 -7.00 14.52
N GLN A 17 -1.88 -7.16 14.11
CA GLN A 17 -0.83 -7.74 14.95
C GLN A 17 0.30 -6.73 15.15
N LYS A 18 0.41 -6.18 16.37
CA LYS A 18 1.50 -5.28 16.76
C LYS A 18 2.80 -6.07 17.00
N LYS A 19 3.91 -5.59 16.45
CA LYS A 19 5.26 -6.12 16.68
C LYS A 19 6.23 -4.96 17.00
N PRO A 20 6.99 -5.03 18.12
CA PRO A 20 8.03 -4.04 18.40
C PRO A 20 9.20 -4.21 17.41
N VAL A 21 9.93 -3.12 17.16
CA VAL A 21 11.25 -3.17 16.51
C VAL A 21 12.30 -3.37 17.59
N THR A 22 13.18 -4.35 17.41
CA THR A 22 14.29 -4.64 18.33
C THR A 22 15.49 -3.73 18.01
N ASP A 23 16.35 -3.40 18.99
CA ASP A 23 17.55 -2.59 18.74
C ASP A 23 18.49 -3.15 17.66
N SER A 24 18.52 -4.48 17.48
CA SER A 24 19.24 -5.18 16.41
C SER A 24 18.67 -4.94 15.00
N GLU A 25 17.49 -4.31 14.91
CA GLU A 25 16.70 -4.10 13.69
C GLU A 25 16.65 -2.63 13.28
N LYS A 26 17.44 -1.75 13.93
CA LYS A 26 17.65 -0.33 13.55
C LYS A 26 18.23 -0.10 12.15
N ASP A 27 18.63 -1.16 11.46
CA ASP A 27 18.99 -1.14 10.05
C ASP A 27 17.71 -1.21 9.19
N SER A 28 17.33 -0.08 8.61
CA SER A 28 16.10 0.07 7.81
C SER A 28 16.02 -0.93 6.65
N GLN A 29 17.14 -1.41 6.10
CA GLN A 29 17.12 -2.44 5.05
C GLN A 29 16.83 -3.84 5.60
N LYS A 30 17.30 -4.16 6.82
CA LYS A 30 16.97 -5.43 7.47
C LYS A 30 15.52 -5.44 7.92
N LEU A 31 15.05 -4.34 8.53
CA LEU A 31 13.67 -4.22 8.98
C LEU A 31 12.68 -4.21 7.81
N GLY A 32 12.96 -3.46 6.74
CA GLY A 32 12.13 -3.44 5.54
C GLY A 32 12.00 -4.82 4.91
N LYS A 33 13.12 -5.52 4.67
CA LYS A 33 13.11 -6.92 4.18
C LYS A 33 12.39 -7.88 5.12
N LYS A 34 12.50 -7.72 6.45
CA LYS A 34 11.76 -8.53 7.42
C LYS A 34 10.25 -8.32 7.28
N ILE A 35 9.79 -7.06 7.31
CA ILE A 35 8.37 -6.70 7.16
C ILE A 35 7.83 -7.19 5.81
N MET A 36 8.56 -6.99 4.71
CA MET A 36 8.18 -7.47 3.38
C MET A 36 8.08 -9.01 3.31
N ASN A 37 8.93 -9.75 4.02
CA ASN A 37 8.81 -11.21 4.13
C ASN A 37 7.64 -11.66 5.01
N GLU A 38 7.27 -10.89 6.04
CA GLU A 38 6.12 -11.20 6.91
C GLU A 38 4.75 -10.94 6.25
N ILE A 39 4.64 -9.92 5.39
CA ILE A 39 3.39 -9.63 4.65
C ILE A 39 3.24 -10.44 3.36
N LYS A 40 4.27 -11.20 2.96
CA LYS A 40 4.29 -11.96 1.71
C LYS A 40 3.33 -13.16 1.78
N THR A 41 2.10 -12.95 1.32
CA THR A 41 1.09 -14.00 1.15
C THR A 41 0.58 -14.02 -0.29
N GLU A 42 0.08 -15.17 -0.75
CA GLU A 42 -0.45 -15.30 -2.11
C GLU A 42 -1.96 -15.16 -2.20
N ASN A 43 -2.67 -15.39 -1.09
CA ASN A 43 -4.13 -15.61 -1.00
C ASN A 43 -4.81 -14.80 0.12
N LYS A 44 -4.15 -13.77 0.67
CA LYS A 44 -4.72 -12.82 1.65
C LYS A 44 -4.15 -11.43 1.45
N HIS A 45 -5.02 -10.43 1.53
CA HIS A 45 -4.64 -9.02 1.55
C HIS A 45 -4.00 -8.67 2.89
N VAL A 46 -2.68 -8.47 2.88
CA VAL A 46 -1.89 -8.15 4.07
C VAL A 46 -1.00 -6.94 3.80
N LEU A 47 -1.22 -5.91 4.60
CA LEU A 47 -0.50 -4.65 4.57
C LEU A 47 0.32 -4.54 5.87
N ALA A 48 1.45 -3.84 5.85
CA ALA A 48 2.16 -3.45 7.06
C ALA A 48 2.13 -1.94 7.24
N LEU A 49 1.83 -1.50 8.46
CA LEU A 49 1.88 -0.11 8.90
C LEU A 49 3.09 0.07 9.82
N TYR A 50 4.09 0.82 9.37
CA TYR A 50 5.26 1.19 10.16
C TYR A 50 5.02 2.50 10.93
N THR A 51 5.39 2.48 12.20
CA THR A 51 5.47 3.66 13.08
C THR A 51 6.79 3.62 13.83
N LYS A 52 7.28 4.77 14.29
CA LYS A 52 8.60 4.90 14.93
C LYS A 52 8.81 3.90 16.08
N GLY A 53 9.58 2.83 15.82
CA GLY A 53 9.88 1.76 16.79
C GLY A 53 8.87 0.61 16.91
N CYS A 54 7.74 0.60 16.17
CA CYS A 54 6.86 -0.58 16.10
C CYS A 54 6.05 -0.66 14.80
N TYR A 55 5.84 -1.88 14.30
CA TYR A 55 5.06 -2.15 13.10
C TYR A 55 3.80 -2.96 13.40
N TYR A 56 2.81 -2.82 12.54
CA TYR A 56 1.51 -3.47 12.66
C TYR A 56 1.22 -4.22 11.37
N ILE A 57 1.05 -5.54 11.46
CA ILE A 57 0.57 -6.35 10.34
C ILE A 57 -0.96 -6.25 10.31
N LEU A 58 -1.51 -5.81 9.18
CA LEU A 58 -2.93 -5.57 8.94
C LEU A 58 -3.43 -6.60 7.93
N THR A 59 -4.15 -7.62 8.38
CA THR A 59 -4.78 -8.62 7.49
C THR A 59 -6.26 -8.27 7.31
N LEU A 60 -6.75 -8.11 6.07
CA LEU A 60 -8.18 -7.83 5.84
C LEU A 60 -9.05 -8.99 6.36
N LYS A 61 -10.19 -8.68 6.98
CA LYS A 61 -11.12 -9.68 7.55
C LYS A 61 -12.09 -10.26 6.51
N ASP A 62 -12.62 -9.42 5.63
CA ASP A 62 -13.59 -9.77 4.61
C ASP A 62 -13.38 -8.86 3.38
N GLU A 63 -13.41 -9.46 2.20
CA GLU A 63 -13.27 -8.77 0.91
C GLU A 63 -14.55 -8.03 0.50
N HIS A 64 -15.73 -8.47 0.96
CA HIS A 64 -17.02 -7.82 0.62
C HIS A 64 -17.15 -6.38 1.13
N VAL A 65 -16.27 -5.94 2.03
CA VAL A 65 -16.15 -4.52 2.41
C VAL A 65 -15.89 -3.67 1.15
N MET A 66 -15.07 -4.15 0.23
CA MET A 66 -14.77 -3.45 -1.02
C MET A 66 -15.97 -3.40 -1.97
N ASP A 67 -16.93 -4.32 -1.86
CA ASP A 67 -18.18 -4.28 -2.64
C ASP A 67 -19.08 -3.11 -2.21
N GLN A 68 -18.91 -2.59 -1.00
CA GLN A 68 -19.63 -1.41 -0.50
C GLN A 68 -18.89 -0.10 -0.80
N VAL A 69 -17.56 -0.09 -0.65
CA VAL A 69 -16.73 1.13 -0.76
C VAL A 69 -16.23 1.39 -2.21
N ALA A 70 -16.24 0.36 -3.06
CA ALA A 70 -15.85 0.40 -4.48
C ALA A 70 -16.72 -0.54 -5.33
N GLY A 71 -18.04 -0.53 -5.09
CA GLY A 71 -19.00 -1.38 -5.79
C GLY A 71 -19.19 -1.05 -7.28
N ASP A 72 -18.74 0.13 -7.70
CA ASP A 72 -18.64 0.62 -9.08
C ASP A 72 -17.47 -0.01 -9.87
N HIS A 73 -16.45 -0.51 -9.17
CA HIS A 73 -15.27 -1.16 -9.75
C HIS A 73 -15.45 -2.67 -9.96
N SER A 74 -14.61 -3.29 -10.80
CA SER A 74 -14.63 -4.76 -10.97
C SER A 74 -14.18 -5.50 -9.71
N LYS A 75 -14.52 -6.80 -9.62
CA LYS A 75 -14.03 -7.65 -8.53
C LYS A 75 -12.49 -7.69 -8.49
N THR A 76 -11.82 -7.72 -9.64
CA THR A 76 -10.35 -7.76 -9.72
C THR A 76 -9.73 -6.52 -9.06
N TRP A 77 -10.25 -5.34 -9.38
CA TRP A 77 -9.82 -4.06 -8.83
C TRP A 77 -10.08 -3.96 -7.33
N ARG A 78 -11.25 -4.44 -6.87
CA ARG A 78 -11.60 -4.55 -5.44
C ARG A 78 -10.62 -5.45 -4.66
N THR A 79 -10.14 -6.54 -5.27
CA THR A 79 -9.15 -7.48 -4.69
C THR A 79 -7.68 -7.05 -4.86
N LEU A 80 -7.37 -5.77 -4.99
CA LEU A 80 -5.99 -5.26 -4.96
C LEU A 80 -5.60 -4.72 -3.59
N ASP A 81 -4.47 -5.18 -3.03
CA ASP A 81 -3.84 -4.62 -1.81
C ASP A 81 -3.73 -3.08 -1.86
N VAL A 82 -3.41 -2.51 -3.03
CA VAL A 82 -3.32 -1.06 -3.24
C VAL A 82 -4.69 -0.36 -3.28
N SER A 83 -5.72 -0.97 -3.86
CA SER A 83 -7.09 -0.42 -3.85
C SER A 83 -7.68 -0.47 -2.44
N ILE A 84 -7.43 -1.55 -1.71
CA ILE A 84 -7.82 -1.73 -0.30
C ILE A 84 -7.13 -0.67 0.58
N LEU A 85 -5.84 -0.41 0.38
CA LEU A 85 -5.13 0.68 1.05
C LEU A 85 -5.74 2.06 0.73
N HIS A 86 -5.95 2.37 -0.56
CA HIS A 86 -6.47 3.67 -0.98
C HIS A 86 -7.90 3.90 -0.45
N LYS A 87 -8.83 2.96 -0.68
CA LYS A 87 -10.24 3.14 -0.29
C LYS A 87 -10.45 3.04 1.22
N LEU A 88 -9.99 1.96 1.86
CA LEU A 88 -10.31 1.73 3.27
C LEU A 88 -9.45 2.55 4.23
N ILE A 89 -8.21 2.91 3.87
CA ILE A 89 -7.28 3.56 4.81
C ILE A 89 -7.04 5.03 4.45
N LEU A 90 -6.74 5.34 3.18
CA LEU A 90 -6.49 6.74 2.79
C LEU A 90 -7.79 7.56 2.74
N GLU A 91 -8.79 7.10 1.99
CA GLU A 91 -10.09 7.80 1.87
C GLU A 91 -10.91 7.70 3.18
N GLU A 92 -11.34 6.50 3.58
CA GLU A 92 -12.28 6.32 4.70
C GLU A 92 -11.73 6.71 6.09
N PHE A 93 -10.45 6.44 6.40
CA PHE A 93 -9.92 6.69 7.77
C PHE A 93 -9.12 7.98 7.91
N LEU A 94 -8.43 8.42 6.85
CA LEU A 94 -7.57 9.60 6.85
C LEU A 94 -8.16 10.81 6.10
N GLY A 95 -9.22 10.64 5.31
CA GLY A 95 -9.81 11.72 4.51
C GLY A 95 -8.94 12.17 3.33
N ILE A 96 -7.98 11.35 2.92
CA ILE A 96 -7.07 11.61 1.80
C ILE A 96 -7.71 11.03 0.53
N THR A 97 -8.22 11.92 -0.31
CA THR A 97 -8.83 11.60 -1.60
C THR A 97 -7.83 11.75 -2.74
N GLU A 98 -8.15 11.26 -3.92
CA GLU A 98 -7.33 11.43 -5.13
C GLU A 98 -6.95 12.88 -5.46
N LYS A 99 -7.67 13.88 -4.92
CA LYS A 99 -7.42 15.32 -5.16
C LYS A 99 -6.35 15.93 -4.26
N ASN A 100 -6.09 15.36 -3.08
CA ASN A 100 -5.06 15.80 -2.12
C ASN A 100 -4.04 14.68 -1.81
N LEU A 101 -4.08 13.59 -2.58
CA LEU A 101 -3.18 12.45 -2.45
C LEU A 101 -1.71 12.83 -2.66
N GLU A 102 -1.43 13.78 -3.56
CA GLU A 102 -0.05 14.23 -3.83
C GLU A 102 0.55 15.09 -2.71
N ASP A 103 -0.27 15.84 -1.97
CA ASP A 103 0.16 16.69 -0.86
C ASP A 103 0.47 15.87 0.42
N HIS A 104 -0.21 14.73 0.59
CA HIS A 104 -0.15 13.92 1.81
C HIS A 104 0.59 12.58 1.68
N VAL A 105 0.74 12.01 0.47
CA VAL A 105 1.28 10.65 0.29
C VAL A 105 2.47 10.62 -0.68
N LYS A 106 3.66 10.35 -0.14
CA LYS A 106 4.88 10.06 -0.90
C LYS A 106 5.00 8.55 -1.15
N TYR A 107 5.19 8.19 -2.41
CA TYR A 107 5.40 6.80 -2.84
C TYR A 107 6.90 6.51 -3.02
N THR A 108 7.37 5.37 -2.52
CA THR A 108 8.72 4.84 -2.82
C THR A 108 8.67 3.34 -3.14
N ARG A 109 9.71 2.84 -3.81
CA ARG A 109 9.95 1.41 -4.08
C ARG A 109 10.89 0.76 -3.06
N VAL A 110 11.51 1.57 -2.19
CA VAL A 110 12.55 1.12 -1.27
C VAL A 110 11.95 1.05 0.13
N ASP A 111 11.74 -0.18 0.61
CA ASP A 111 11.25 -0.50 1.95
C ASP A 111 12.04 0.22 3.06
N ALA A 112 13.36 0.27 2.91
CA ALA A 112 14.25 1.00 3.80
C ALA A 112 14.02 2.52 3.80
N GLU A 113 13.68 3.13 2.66
CA GLU A 113 13.37 4.56 2.60
C GLU A 113 12.04 4.85 3.31
N ALA A 114 11.02 4.02 3.07
CA ALA A 114 9.72 4.16 3.73
C ALA A 114 9.81 4.12 5.27
N ILE A 115 10.73 3.31 5.81
CA ILE A 115 11.06 3.27 7.24
C ILE A 115 11.85 4.52 7.66
N GLN A 116 12.95 4.81 6.96
CA GLN A 116 13.84 5.92 7.30
C GLN A 116 13.11 7.28 7.32
N GLN A 117 12.18 7.54 6.39
CA GLN A 117 11.42 8.80 6.38
C GLN A 117 10.52 8.98 7.62
N VAL A 118 10.05 7.90 8.25
CA VAL A 118 9.27 7.93 9.50
C VAL A 118 10.19 8.06 10.72
N ASP A 119 11.34 7.37 10.72
CA ASP A 119 12.32 7.50 11.80
C ASP A 119 12.94 8.90 11.85
N GLU A 120 13.18 9.52 10.69
CA GLU A 120 13.57 10.93 10.53
C GLU A 120 12.45 11.93 10.90
N GLY A 121 11.21 11.46 11.10
CA GLY A 121 10.07 12.31 11.47
C GLY A 121 9.52 13.17 10.34
N LYS A 122 9.76 12.80 9.07
CA LYS A 122 9.22 13.51 7.89
C LYS A 122 7.77 13.12 7.58
N TYR A 123 7.34 11.94 8.05
CA TYR A 123 5.97 11.44 7.95
C TYR A 123 5.58 10.74 9.26
N ASP A 124 4.30 10.82 9.65
CA ASP A 124 3.77 10.17 10.88
C ASP A 124 3.93 8.64 10.85
N PHE A 125 3.78 8.05 9.67
CA PHE A 125 3.73 6.61 9.43
C PHE A 125 4.02 6.29 7.95
N SER A 126 4.29 5.02 7.65
CA SER A 126 4.41 4.53 6.27
C SER A 126 3.77 3.15 6.11
N PHE A 127 3.30 2.86 4.89
CA PHE A 127 2.66 1.59 4.54
C PHE A 127 3.55 0.79 3.59
N LEU A 128 3.74 -0.49 3.89
CA LEU A 128 4.40 -1.46 3.04
C LEU A 128 3.35 -2.48 2.57
N ILE A 129 3.33 -2.77 1.26
CA ILE A 129 2.29 -3.59 0.61
C ILE A 129 2.94 -4.60 -0.35
N ASN A 130 2.23 -5.68 -0.66
CA ASN A 130 2.70 -6.62 -1.68
C ASN A 130 2.69 -5.97 -3.09
N ALA A 131 3.64 -6.37 -3.93
CA ALA A 131 3.66 -5.93 -5.33
C ALA A 131 2.53 -6.61 -6.12
N THR A 132 1.72 -5.82 -6.81
CA THR A 132 0.63 -6.32 -7.68
C THR A 132 1.16 -7.31 -8.72
N LYS A 133 0.53 -8.49 -8.82
CA LYS A 133 0.92 -9.52 -9.80
C LYS A 133 0.57 -9.06 -11.22
N ILE A 134 1.42 -9.39 -12.19
CA ILE A 134 1.23 -9.02 -13.61
C ILE A 134 -0.14 -9.48 -14.14
N ASP A 135 -0.64 -10.63 -13.68
CA ASP A 135 -1.91 -11.18 -14.16
C ASP A 135 -3.14 -10.48 -13.53
N GLN A 136 -3.03 -9.92 -12.33
CA GLN A 136 -4.04 -9.00 -11.78
C GLN A 136 -4.11 -7.72 -12.62
N LEU A 137 -2.95 -7.20 -13.04
CA LEU A 137 -2.85 -6.00 -13.88
C LEU A 137 -3.43 -6.23 -15.29
N LYS A 138 -3.20 -7.40 -15.91
CA LYS A 138 -3.87 -7.80 -17.15
C LYS A 138 -5.38 -7.81 -16.97
N ALA A 139 -5.88 -8.53 -15.96
CA ALA A 139 -7.31 -8.69 -15.73
C ALA A 139 -8.07 -7.38 -15.40
N ILE A 140 -7.37 -6.32 -14.98
CA ILE A 140 -7.94 -4.96 -14.83
C ILE A 140 -7.97 -4.22 -16.18
N ALA A 141 -6.91 -4.34 -16.99
CA ALA A 141 -6.92 -3.80 -18.36
C ALA A 141 -7.94 -4.52 -19.27
N ASP A 142 -8.09 -5.83 -19.13
CA ASP A 142 -9.09 -6.65 -19.83
C ASP A 142 -10.54 -6.31 -19.38
N ALA A 143 -10.71 -5.82 -18.15
CA ALA A 143 -11.97 -5.27 -17.64
C ALA A 143 -12.25 -3.82 -18.10
N GLY A 144 -11.32 -3.20 -18.84
CA GLY A 144 -11.43 -1.80 -19.29
C GLY A 144 -11.19 -0.76 -18.19
N GLU A 145 -10.64 -1.16 -17.04
CA GLU A 145 -10.46 -0.30 -15.88
C GLU A 145 -9.06 0.32 -15.79
N HIS A 146 -8.99 1.45 -15.07
CA HIS A 146 -7.72 2.06 -14.70
C HIS A 146 -7.27 1.58 -13.31
N MET A 147 -5.98 1.23 -13.22
CA MET A 147 -5.30 1.00 -11.95
C MET A 147 -5.31 2.27 -11.07
N PRO A 148 -5.33 2.14 -9.72
CA PRO A 148 -5.21 3.28 -8.81
C PRO A 148 -3.95 4.11 -9.08
N GLN A 149 -3.97 5.40 -8.76
CA GLN A 149 -2.84 6.30 -9.01
C GLN A 149 -1.52 5.76 -8.46
N LYS A 150 -0.45 5.86 -9.28
CA LYS A 150 0.95 5.48 -8.94
C LYS A 150 1.19 4.01 -8.55
N SER A 151 0.19 3.14 -8.70
CA SER A 151 0.23 1.73 -8.29
C SER A 151 1.11 0.78 -9.15
N THR A 152 1.45 1.15 -10.39
CA THR A 152 2.29 0.32 -11.28
C THR A 152 3.58 1.04 -11.67
N TYR A 153 4.70 0.34 -11.59
CA TYR A 153 6.02 0.95 -11.80
C TYR A 153 6.89 0.11 -12.74
N PHE A 154 6.54 0.12 -14.03
CA PHE A 154 7.26 -0.60 -15.08
C PHE A 154 8.72 -0.14 -15.23
N LEU A 155 9.63 -1.10 -15.35
CA LEU A 155 11.04 -0.94 -15.71
C LEU A 155 11.48 -2.07 -16.67
N PRO A 156 12.28 -1.76 -17.71
CA PRO A 156 12.58 -0.42 -18.21
C PRO A 156 11.31 0.26 -18.74
N LYS A 157 11.26 1.60 -18.72
CA LYS A 157 10.26 2.32 -19.52
C LYS A 157 10.60 2.08 -21.00
N MET A 158 9.62 1.65 -21.79
CA MET A 158 9.79 1.47 -23.24
C MET A 158 10.24 2.78 -23.88
N LEU A 159 11.37 2.76 -24.61
CA LEU A 159 11.91 3.91 -25.33
C LEU A 159 11.15 4.19 -26.65
N SER A 160 9.84 3.92 -26.69
CA SER A 160 9.00 4.04 -27.89
C SER A 160 8.99 5.45 -28.48
N GLY A 161 9.05 6.49 -27.63
CA GLY A 161 9.16 7.88 -28.06
C GLY A 161 10.43 8.20 -28.87
N LEU A 162 11.51 7.40 -28.73
CA LEU A 162 12.72 7.54 -29.53
C LEU A 162 12.58 6.94 -30.95
N VAL A 163 11.66 5.97 -31.11
CA VAL A 163 11.41 5.27 -32.39
C VAL A 163 10.27 5.93 -33.18
N MET A 164 9.35 6.61 -32.49
CA MET A 164 8.27 7.39 -33.10
C MET A 164 8.68 8.81 -33.52
N TYR A 165 9.90 9.26 -33.17
CA TYR A 165 10.44 10.52 -33.69
C TYR A 165 10.86 10.35 -35.17
N LYS A 166 9.95 10.66 -36.07
CA LYS A 166 10.23 10.76 -37.50
C LYS A 166 10.98 12.07 -37.78
N MET A 167 12.20 11.97 -38.32
CA MET A 167 12.91 13.10 -38.95
C MET A 167 12.24 13.51 -40.27
#